data_AF-A0A1Y2LET8-F1
#
_entry.id   AF-A0A1Y2LET8-F1
#
_cell.length_a   1.000
_cell.length_b   1.000
_cell.length_c   1.000
_cell.angle_alpha   90.00
_cell.angle_beta   90.00
_cell.angle_gamma   90.00
#
_symmetry.space_group_name_H-M   'P 1'
#
loop_
_entity.id
_entity.type
_entity.pdbx_description
1 polymer ?
#
loop_
_entity_poly.entity_id
_entity_poly.type
_entity_poly.pdbx_seq_one_letter_code
_entity_poly.pdbx_strand_id
1 'polypeptide(L)'
;MLLPKYHKVEASLLAFKEQREKDKSMGINDYSLLNSVLRLNDEVRLHSRFIYSMINPLGDHYQNETFLREFLNLIQHLNIKNNIDISNANVLCEWQNIDLLIHDNSYFLIIENKLRAKDQKNQISRYIEIVMQHFNIKIDEVSNRIAVIYLSKKKDIDLVKNQKA
;
A
#
# COMPACT_ATOMS: atom_id res chain seq x y z
N MET A 1 -7.14 42.87 27.45
CA MET A 1 -6.99 41.76 28.43
C MET A 1 -7.90 40.62 27.96
N LEU A 2 -7.35 39.48 27.58
CA LEU A 2 -8.13 38.34 27.06
C LEU A 2 -8.91 37.66 28.21
N LEU A 3 -10.12 37.17 27.93
CA LEU A 3 -11.01 36.56 28.94
C LEU A 3 -10.46 35.20 29.44
N PRO A 4 -10.74 34.78 30.70
CA PRO A 4 -10.17 33.56 31.33
C PRO A 4 -10.38 32.25 30.55
N LYS A 5 -11.44 32.17 29.72
CA LYS A 5 -11.72 31.03 28.85
C LYS A 5 -10.65 30.83 27.76
N TYR A 6 -10.01 31.90 27.31
CA TYR A 6 -8.96 31.85 26.28
C TYR A 6 -7.64 31.30 26.83
N HIS A 7 -7.31 31.55 28.10
CA HIS A 7 -6.10 31.02 28.74
C HIS A 7 -6.09 29.49 28.87
N LYS A 8 -7.24 28.87 29.13
CA LYS A 8 -7.35 27.40 29.14
C LYS A 8 -7.14 26.78 27.76
N VAL A 9 -7.62 27.44 26.70
CA VAL A 9 -7.43 26.98 25.33
C VAL A 9 -5.96 27.12 24.91
N GLU A 10 -5.31 28.23 25.28
CA GLU A 10 -3.88 28.45 25.04
C GLU A 10 -3.01 27.40 25.74
N ALA A 11 -3.28 27.11 27.01
CA ALA A 11 -2.54 26.11 27.76
C ALA A 11 -2.67 24.70 27.14
N SER A 12 -3.90 24.32 26.75
CA SER A 12 -4.14 23.03 26.08
C SER A 12 -3.48 22.96 24.70
N LEU A 13 -3.45 24.07 23.95
CA LEU A 13 -2.77 24.13 22.65
C LEU A 13 -1.26 24.01 22.81
N LEU A 14 -0.68 24.63 23.84
CA LEU A 14 0.74 24.53 24.13
C LEU A 14 1.13 23.10 24.52
N ALA A 15 0.38 22.49 25.44
CA ALA A 15 0.60 21.09 25.84
C ALA A 15 0.45 20.13 24.64
N PHE A 16 -0.53 20.35 23.76
CA PHE A 16 -0.69 19.58 22.53
C PHE A 16 0.52 19.71 21.59
N LYS A 17 1.06 20.92 21.42
CA LYS A 17 2.27 21.15 20.61
C LYS A 17 3.48 20.45 21.22
N GLU A 18 3.70 20.57 22.54
CA GLU A 18 4.79 19.88 23.24
C GLU A 18 4.71 18.37 23.09
N GLN A 19 3.52 17.80 23.25
CA GLN A 19 3.30 16.37 23.03
C GLN A 19 3.58 15.98 21.58
N ARG A 20 3.13 16.79 20.61
CA ARG A 20 3.38 16.52 19.19
C ARG A 20 4.87 16.53 18.84
N GLU A 21 5.66 17.43 19.43
CA GLU A 21 7.11 17.46 19.22
C GLU A 21 7.81 16.24 19.85
N LYS A 22 7.35 15.77 21.01
CA LYS A 22 7.83 14.49 21.59
C LYS A 22 7.46 13.30 20.71
N ASP A 23 6.22 13.22 20.24
CA ASP A 23 5.77 12.15 19.34
C ASP A 23 6.63 12.12 18.07
N LYS A 24 6.92 13.30 17.50
CA LYS A 24 7.79 13.40 16.33
C LYS A 24 9.21 12.90 16.59
N SER A 25 9.82 13.25 17.72
CA SER A 25 11.18 12.80 18.03
C SER A 25 11.26 11.30 18.34
N MET A 26 10.16 10.70 18.79
CA MET A 26 10.02 9.25 18.99
C MET A 26 9.66 8.47 17.71
N GLY A 27 9.60 9.14 16.55
CA GLY A 27 9.31 8.50 15.25
C GLY A 27 7.83 8.45 14.87
N ILE A 28 6.93 9.01 15.66
CA ILE A 28 5.51 9.19 15.32
C ILE A 28 5.38 10.51 14.55
N ASN A 29 5.92 10.53 13.34
CA ASN A 29 5.93 11.68 12.44
C ASN A 29 5.58 11.27 11.00
N ASP A 30 5.53 12.26 10.12
CA ASP A 30 5.35 12.11 8.68
C ASP A 30 6.68 12.11 7.91
N TYR A 31 7.81 11.97 8.61
CA TYR A 31 9.12 11.86 7.99
C TYR A 31 9.22 10.51 7.28
N SER A 32 9.60 10.56 6.01
CA SER A 32 9.93 9.40 5.20
C SER A 32 11.31 9.62 4.60
N LEU A 33 12.22 8.67 4.81
CA LEU A 33 13.56 8.69 4.20
C LEU A 33 13.46 8.89 2.68
N LEU A 34 12.43 8.34 2.03
CA LEU A 34 12.17 8.47 0.59
C LEU A 34 12.03 9.94 0.15
N ASN A 35 11.39 10.79 0.97
CA ASN A 35 11.20 12.21 0.69
C ASN A 35 12.50 13.03 0.85
N SER A 36 13.49 12.49 1.55
CA SER A 36 14.80 13.14 1.73
C SER A 36 15.76 12.84 0.57
N VAL A 37 15.53 11.75 -0.17
CA VAL A 37 16.40 11.31 -1.27
C VAL A 37 15.84 11.74 -2.63
N LEU A 38 14.53 11.97 -2.78
CA LEU A 38 13.91 12.26 -4.08
C LEU A 38 12.79 13.32 -4.03
N ARG A 39 12.55 13.99 -5.17
CA ARG A 39 11.51 15.02 -5.33
C ARG A 39 10.11 14.38 -5.28
N LEU A 40 9.14 15.08 -4.70
CA LEU A 40 7.75 14.64 -4.51
C LEU A 40 7.00 14.19 -5.79
N ASN A 41 7.48 14.59 -6.98
CA ASN A 41 6.87 14.18 -8.25
C ASN A 41 7.44 12.87 -8.81
N ASP A 42 8.67 12.49 -8.42
CA ASP A 42 9.29 11.18 -8.73
C ASP A 42 8.86 10.10 -7.72
N GLU A 43 8.21 10.53 -6.64
CA GLU A 43 7.70 9.72 -5.52
C GLU A 43 6.87 8.52 -6.02
N VAL A 44 5.99 8.72 -7.00
CA VAL A 44 5.02 7.71 -7.46
C VAL A 44 5.72 6.43 -7.96
N ARG A 45 6.74 6.57 -8.82
CA ARG A 45 7.51 5.42 -9.34
C ARG A 45 8.47 4.85 -8.30
N LEU A 46 8.97 5.71 -7.41
CA LEU A 46 9.87 5.27 -6.35
C LEU A 46 9.18 4.30 -5.39
N HIS A 47 7.92 4.53 -5.03
CA HIS A 47 7.21 3.66 -4.07
C HIS A 47 7.10 2.23 -4.57
N SER A 48 6.65 2.04 -5.82
CA SER A 48 6.57 0.70 -6.43
C SER A 48 7.95 0.06 -6.47
N ARG A 49 8.99 0.78 -6.92
CA ARG A 49 10.37 0.27 -6.97
C ARG A 49 10.96 -0.05 -5.60
N PHE A 50 10.65 0.74 -4.57
CA PHE A 50 11.11 0.52 -3.21
C PHE A 50 10.46 -0.72 -2.62
N ILE A 51 9.13 -0.83 -2.70
CA ILE A 51 8.41 -2.02 -2.25
C ILE A 51 8.94 -3.24 -3.00
N TYR A 52 9.05 -3.17 -4.33
CA TYR A 52 9.65 -4.23 -5.16
C TYR A 52 11.04 -4.65 -4.68
N SER A 53 11.93 -3.68 -4.42
CA SER A 53 13.29 -3.99 -3.95
C SER A 53 13.32 -4.68 -2.60
N MET A 54 12.26 -4.56 -1.79
CA MET A 54 12.14 -5.25 -0.52
C MET A 54 11.46 -6.62 -0.69
N ILE A 55 10.43 -6.74 -1.51
CA ILE A 55 9.60 -7.97 -1.56
C ILE A 55 10.01 -8.95 -2.66
N ASN A 56 10.89 -8.58 -3.59
CA ASN A 56 11.37 -9.49 -4.62
C ASN A 56 12.30 -10.56 -4.00
N PRO A 57 11.94 -11.87 -4.00
CA PRO A 57 12.78 -12.90 -3.41
C PRO A 57 14.20 -13.00 -3.99
N LEU A 58 14.37 -12.53 -5.24
CA LEU A 58 15.65 -12.47 -5.96
C LEU A 58 16.34 -11.10 -5.84
N GLY A 59 15.91 -10.25 -4.91
CA GLY A 59 16.45 -8.91 -4.72
C GLY A 59 17.78 -8.89 -3.97
N ASP A 60 18.55 -7.81 -4.16
CA ASP A 60 19.87 -7.59 -3.56
C ASP A 60 19.84 -7.32 -2.04
N HIS A 61 18.71 -7.57 -1.38
CA HIS A 61 18.60 -7.53 0.08
C HIS A 61 18.99 -8.86 0.74
N TYR A 62 19.15 -9.94 -0.04
CA TYR A 62 19.63 -11.26 0.43
C TYR A 62 18.80 -11.89 1.57
N GLN A 63 17.52 -11.55 1.67
CA GLN A 63 16.61 -12.13 2.68
C GLN A 63 15.67 -13.19 2.10
N ASN A 64 15.92 -13.65 0.87
CA ASN A 64 15.08 -14.58 0.12
C ASN A 64 13.60 -14.15 0.21
N GLU A 65 12.69 -15.06 0.56
CA GLU A 65 11.25 -14.78 0.60
C GLU A 65 10.79 -14.12 1.92
N THR A 66 11.70 -13.79 2.84
CA THR A 66 11.33 -13.31 4.20
C THR A 66 10.48 -12.05 4.13
N PHE A 67 10.92 -11.04 3.37
CA PHE A 67 10.18 -9.79 3.26
C PHE A 67 8.87 -9.93 2.48
N LEU A 68 8.85 -10.80 1.45
CA LEU A 68 7.61 -11.13 0.75
C LEU A 68 6.59 -11.77 1.71
N ARG A 69 7.04 -12.73 2.52
CA ARG A 69 6.22 -13.41 3.53
C ARG A 69 5.63 -12.44 4.53
N GLU A 70 6.45 -11.55 5.09
CA GLU A 70 5.97 -10.53 6.02
C GLU A 70 5.00 -9.54 5.35
N PHE A 71 5.28 -9.13 4.12
CA PHE A 71 4.37 -8.27 3.36
C PHE A 71 3.00 -8.94 3.14
N LEU A 72 2.97 -10.20 2.71
CA LEU A 72 1.73 -10.95 2.52
C LEU A 72 0.99 -11.18 3.84
N ASN A 73 1.70 -11.42 4.95
CA ASN A 73 1.13 -11.53 6.29
C ASN A 73 0.45 -10.23 6.75
N LEU A 74 0.97 -9.06 6.36
CA LEU A 74 0.38 -7.75 6.69
C LEU A 74 -0.91 -7.46 5.93
N ILE A 75 -1.08 -8.01 4.73
CA ILE A 75 -2.30 -7.82 3.91
C ILE A 75 -3.29 -8.98 4.03
N GLN A 76 -2.93 -10.03 4.77
CA GLN A 76 -3.71 -11.27 4.90
C GLN A 76 -5.13 -11.05 5.46
N HIS A 77 -5.36 -9.95 6.18
CA HIS A 77 -6.63 -9.62 6.82
C HIS A 77 -7.74 -9.26 5.83
N LEU A 78 -7.38 -8.99 4.57
CA LEU A 78 -8.30 -8.58 3.51
C LEU A 78 -9.08 -9.76 2.89
N ASN A 79 -9.08 -10.95 3.52
CA ASN A 79 -9.60 -12.20 2.93
C ASN A 79 -8.97 -12.59 1.58
N ILE A 80 -7.77 -12.07 1.30
CA ILE A 80 -6.98 -12.38 0.09
C ILE A 80 -6.16 -13.68 0.27
N LYS A 81 -6.12 -14.17 1.51
CA LYS A 81 -5.60 -15.48 1.95
C LYS A 81 -6.14 -16.60 1.04
N ASN A 82 -5.33 -17.36 0.32
CA ASN A 82 -4.26 -18.17 0.91
C ASN A 82 -3.41 -18.89 -0.14
N ASN A 83 -3.28 -18.34 -1.34
CA ASN A 83 -3.03 -19.22 -2.47
C ASN A 83 -1.71 -19.02 -3.21
N ILE A 84 -0.97 -17.94 -2.93
CA ILE A 84 0.36 -17.78 -3.54
C ILE A 84 1.36 -18.67 -2.79
N ASP A 85 1.89 -19.66 -3.50
CA ASP A 85 3.07 -20.40 -3.07
C ASP A 85 4.30 -19.48 -3.09
N ILE A 86 4.65 -18.98 -1.90
CA ILE A 86 5.77 -18.05 -1.69
C ILE A 86 7.09 -18.61 -2.22
N SER A 87 7.29 -19.93 -2.19
CA SER A 87 8.54 -20.55 -2.65
C SER A 87 8.73 -20.48 -4.18
N ASN A 88 7.62 -20.30 -4.91
CA ASN A 88 7.59 -20.18 -6.36
C ASN A 88 7.07 -18.81 -6.83
N ALA A 89 6.95 -17.85 -5.90
CA ALA A 89 6.39 -16.55 -6.17
C ALA A 89 7.37 -15.67 -6.96
N ASN A 90 6.85 -15.01 -7.99
CA ASN A 90 7.51 -13.99 -8.76
C ASN A 90 6.86 -12.64 -8.44
N VAL A 91 7.69 -11.59 -8.40
CA VAL A 91 7.24 -10.21 -8.26
C VAL A 91 7.67 -9.46 -9.52
N LEU A 92 6.75 -8.74 -10.14
CA LEU A 92 7.01 -7.85 -11.26
C LEU A 92 6.69 -6.41 -10.85
N CYS A 93 7.52 -5.46 -11.28
CA CYS A 93 7.37 -4.03 -10.99
C CYS A 93 7.18 -3.26 -12.29
N GLU A 94 6.15 -2.40 -12.34
CA GLU A 94 5.82 -1.56 -13.49
C GLU A 94 5.59 -2.34 -14.81
N TRP A 95 5.39 -3.67 -14.74
CA TRP A 95 5.16 -4.52 -15.89
C TRP A 95 3.79 -4.24 -16.49
N GLN A 96 3.74 -3.91 -17.80
CA GLN A 96 2.51 -3.56 -18.51
C GLN A 96 1.70 -2.41 -17.85
N ASN A 97 2.39 -1.50 -17.15
CA ASN A 97 1.81 -0.40 -16.35
C ASN A 97 1.04 -0.84 -15.09
N ILE A 98 1.22 -2.08 -14.62
CA ILE A 98 0.79 -2.51 -13.30
C ILE A 98 1.89 -2.14 -12.30
N ASP A 99 1.56 -1.43 -11.22
CA ASP A 99 2.55 -0.97 -10.25
C ASP A 99 3.36 -2.15 -9.67
N LEU A 100 2.67 -3.15 -9.10
CA LEU A 100 3.27 -4.44 -8.74
C LEU A 100 2.33 -5.60 -9.05
N LEU A 101 2.90 -6.71 -9.50
CA LEU A 101 2.20 -7.99 -9.67
C LEU A 101 2.97 -9.07 -8.93
N ILE A 102 2.32 -9.75 -7.99
CA ILE A 102 2.86 -10.92 -7.29
C ILE A 102 2.12 -12.15 -7.79
N HIS A 103 2.82 -13.19 -8.23
CA HIS A 103 2.16 -14.42 -8.70
C HIS A 103 3.04 -15.66 -8.57
N ASP A 104 2.41 -16.82 -8.40
CA ASP A 104 3.05 -18.14 -8.49
C ASP A 104 2.61 -18.90 -9.77
N ASN A 105 2.04 -18.17 -10.73
CA ASN A 105 1.35 -18.65 -11.95
C ASN A 105 0.00 -19.33 -11.72
N SER A 106 -0.35 -19.69 -10.48
CA SER A 106 -1.68 -20.19 -10.11
C SER A 106 -2.57 -19.04 -9.65
N TYR A 107 -2.03 -18.14 -8.85
CA TYR A 107 -2.70 -17.00 -8.24
C TYR A 107 -1.93 -15.72 -8.51
N PHE A 108 -2.68 -14.63 -8.65
CA PHE A 108 -2.18 -13.34 -9.09
C PHE A 108 -2.72 -12.26 -8.16
N LEU A 109 -1.82 -11.52 -7.54
CA LEU A 109 -2.14 -10.36 -6.71
C LEU A 109 -1.61 -9.11 -7.41
N ILE A 110 -2.54 -8.32 -7.92
CA ILE A 110 -2.30 -7.00 -8.50
C ILE A 110 -2.32 -5.97 -7.37
N ILE A 111 -1.28 -5.15 -7.27
CA ILE A 111 -1.16 -4.09 -6.27
C ILE A 111 -1.02 -2.77 -6.99
N GLU A 112 -1.87 -1.81 -6.66
CA GLU A 112 -1.85 -0.44 -7.19
C GLU A 112 -1.55 0.57 -6.07
N ASN A 113 -0.50 1.38 -6.25
CA ASN A 113 -0.06 2.40 -5.30
C ASN A 113 -0.77 3.73 -5.54
N LYS A 114 -1.84 4.00 -4.77
CA LYS A 114 -2.66 5.23 -4.87
C LYS A 114 -2.41 6.20 -3.73
N LEU A 115 -1.23 6.84 -3.71
CA LEU A 115 -0.91 7.81 -2.66
C LEU A 115 -1.53 9.19 -2.87
N ARG A 116 -1.61 9.66 -4.13
CA ARG A 116 -2.11 10.99 -4.53
C ARG A 116 -2.85 11.02 -5.86
N ALA A 117 -2.78 9.95 -6.65
CA ALA A 117 -3.37 9.90 -7.98
C ALA A 117 -4.88 9.60 -7.91
N LYS A 118 -5.65 10.19 -8.81
CA LYS A 118 -7.05 9.81 -9.04
C LYS A 118 -7.11 8.47 -9.77
N ASP A 119 -8.16 7.69 -9.52
CA ASP A 119 -8.41 6.47 -10.29
C ASP A 119 -8.66 6.81 -11.75
N GLN A 120 -7.96 6.10 -12.63
CA GLN A 120 -8.22 6.17 -14.05
C GLN A 120 -9.41 5.27 -14.40
N LYS A 121 -10.26 5.72 -15.31
CA LYS A 121 -11.41 4.94 -15.77
C LYS A 121 -10.94 3.60 -16.35
N ASN A 122 -11.59 2.51 -15.94
CA ASN A 122 -11.32 1.13 -16.39
C ASN A 122 -9.89 0.61 -16.11
N GLN A 123 -9.14 1.23 -15.19
CA GLN A 123 -7.76 0.83 -14.91
C GLN A 123 -7.67 -0.63 -14.46
N ILE A 124 -8.52 -1.04 -13.52
CA ILE A 124 -8.51 -2.41 -12.99
C ILE A 124 -8.93 -3.44 -14.03
N SER A 125 -9.98 -3.16 -14.81
CA SER A 125 -10.42 -4.06 -15.89
C SER A 125 -9.28 -4.32 -16.88
N ARG A 126 -8.54 -3.27 -17.26
CA ARG A 126 -7.36 -3.39 -18.13
C ARG A 126 -6.26 -4.26 -17.52
N TYR A 127 -5.98 -4.12 -16.22
CA TYR A 127 -4.96 -4.95 -15.56
C TYR A 127 -5.36 -6.42 -15.50
N ILE A 128 -6.62 -6.69 -15.19
CA ILE A 128 -7.16 -8.06 -15.20
C ILE A 128 -7.04 -8.65 -16.61
N GLU A 129 -7.44 -7.92 -17.65
CA GLU A 129 -7.34 -8.36 -19.05
C GLU A 129 -5.88 -8.66 -19.46
N ILE A 130 -4.93 -7.79 -19.09
CA ILE A 130 -3.50 -7.99 -19.35
C ILE A 130 -3.01 -9.29 -18.71
N VAL A 131 -3.32 -9.52 -17.43
CA VAL A 131 -2.91 -10.74 -16.71
C VAL A 131 -3.57 -11.97 -17.32
N MET A 132 -4.87 -11.89 -17.65
CA MET A 132 -5.58 -12.99 -18.30
C MET A 132 -4.96 -13.38 -19.63
N GLN A 133 -4.67 -12.41 -20.50
CA GLN A 133 -4.10 -12.67 -21.81
C GLN A 133 -2.68 -13.22 -21.72
N HIS A 134 -1.85 -12.66 -20.82
CA HIS A 134 -0.45 -13.08 -20.70
C HIS A 134 -0.29 -14.48 -20.10
N PHE A 135 -1.09 -14.80 -19.07
CA PHE A 135 -1.03 -16.08 -18.35
C PHE A 135 -2.09 -17.08 -18.79
N ASN A 136 -2.82 -16.76 -19.88
CA ASN A 136 -3.84 -17.60 -20.49
C ASN A 136 -4.92 -18.08 -19.50
N ILE A 137 -5.40 -17.16 -18.66
CA ILE A 137 -6.43 -17.38 -17.63
C ILE A 137 -7.80 -17.17 -18.25
N LYS A 138 -8.73 -18.11 -18.00
CA LYS A 138 -10.10 -18.01 -18.49
C LYS A 138 -10.93 -17.07 -17.62
N ILE A 139 -11.96 -16.47 -18.22
CA ILE A 139 -12.82 -15.48 -17.55
C ILE A 139 -13.54 -16.04 -16.30
N ASP A 140 -13.92 -17.32 -16.33
CA ASP A 140 -14.58 -18.04 -15.23
C ASP A 140 -13.64 -18.36 -14.06
N GLU A 141 -12.33 -18.28 -14.27
CA GLU A 141 -11.33 -18.53 -13.22
C GLU A 141 -10.89 -17.23 -12.51
N VAL A 142 -11.19 -16.05 -13.08
CA VAL A 142 -10.68 -14.75 -12.60
C VAL A 142 -11.00 -14.51 -11.14
N SER A 143 -12.26 -14.74 -10.72
CA SER A 143 -12.69 -14.50 -9.34
C SER A 143 -11.96 -15.36 -8.31
N ASN A 144 -11.42 -16.50 -8.76
CA ASN A 144 -10.75 -17.47 -7.89
C ASN A 144 -9.23 -17.31 -7.94
N ARG A 145 -8.67 -16.73 -9.00
CA ARG A 145 -7.22 -16.66 -9.25
C ARG A 145 -6.63 -15.25 -9.13
N ILE A 146 -7.41 -14.20 -9.31
CA ILE A 146 -6.92 -12.83 -9.38
C ILE A 146 -7.51 -11.98 -8.25
N ALA A 147 -6.64 -11.38 -7.45
CA ALA A 147 -6.96 -10.38 -6.45
C ALA A 147 -6.34 -9.04 -6.81
N VAL A 148 -6.99 -7.94 -6.41
CA VAL A 148 -6.53 -6.58 -6.64
C VAL A 148 -6.58 -5.81 -5.33
N ILE A 149 -5.48 -5.14 -4.96
CA ILE A 149 -5.43 -4.26 -3.79
C ILE A 149 -4.94 -2.86 -4.14
N TYR A 150 -5.40 -1.90 -3.35
CA TYR A 150 -4.95 -0.52 -3.40
C TYR A 150 -4.15 -0.18 -2.14
N LEU A 151 -2.90 0.26 -2.32
CA LEU A 151 -2.10 0.84 -1.24
C LEU A 151 -2.30 2.36 -1.28
N SER A 152 -3.14 2.87 -0.38
CA SER A 152 -3.49 4.30 -0.32
C SER A 152 -3.21 4.92 1.04
N LYS A 153 -3.07 6.25 1.11
CA LYS A 153 -2.86 6.98 2.38
C LYS A 153 -4.08 6.94 3.30
N LYS A 154 -5.27 6.65 2.76
CA LYS A 154 -6.48 6.51 3.58
C LYS A 154 -6.42 5.13 4.23
N LYS A 155 -6.17 5.09 5.55
CA LYS A 155 -6.77 4.02 6.36
C LYS A 155 -8.27 4.07 6.07
N ASP A 156 -8.91 2.93 5.85
CA ASP A 156 -10.37 2.86 5.80
C ASP A 156 -10.95 3.65 6.96
N ILE A 157 -11.47 4.83 6.64
CA ILE A 157 -12.31 5.62 7.51
C ILE A 157 -13.70 5.41 6.93
N ASP A 158 -14.53 4.78 7.76
CA ASP A 158 -15.99 4.58 7.65
C ASP A 158 -16.48 3.21 7.13
N LEU A 159 -16.21 2.13 7.88
CA LEU A 159 -17.14 1.00 8.01
C LEU A 159 -18.08 1.12 9.23
N VAL A 160 -18.11 2.28 9.91
CA VAL A 160 -19.08 2.56 10.98
C VAL A 160 -19.68 3.93 10.75
N LYS A 161 -20.79 3.98 9.99
CA LYS A 161 -21.95 4.87 10.19
C LYS A 161 -22.93 4.66 9.03
N ASN A 162 -23.72 3.59 9.13
CA ASN A 162 -25.08 3.53 8.60
C ASN A 162 -25.88 2.48 9.37
N GLN A 163 -26.07 2.76 10.66
CA GLN A 163 -27.30 2.40 11.36
C GLN A 163 -27.65 3.61 12.24
N LYS A 164 -28.92 4.03 12.15
CA LYS A 164 -29.58 5.20 12.75
C LYS A 164 -29.60 6.47 11.89
N ALA A 165 -30.63 6.59 11.07
CA ALA A 165 -31.82 7.38 11.42
C ALA A 165 -33.04 6.76 10.74
#